data_AF-A0A1B0D1T1-F1
#
_entry.id   AF-A0A1B0D1T1-F1
#
_cell.length_a   1.000
_cell.length_b   1.000
_cell.length_c   1.000
_cell.angle_alpha   90.00
_cell.angle_beta   90.00
_cell.angle_gamma   90.00
#
_symmetry.space_group_name_H-M   'P 1'
#
loop_
_entity.id
_entity.type
_entity.pdbx_description
1 polymer ?
#
loop_
_entity_poly.entity_id
_entity_poly.type
_entity_poly.pdbx_seq_one_letter_code
_entity_poly.pdbx_strand_id
1 'polypeptide(L)'
;MMQLMLKILWPPLRNLFIPVFLNCWLAKRSLENMFNDLHRAMQKSQSALSQQLTILSATLLCLVFTSVCGIQHFQRAGHRHLNLFQSTYYVVVTFSTVGYGDFVPDIWPSQLYMVIMICVALIVLPTQLSQFRALKFEQLAFTWMERQKLGGSYSSHRAQSEKHVVVCSTTLHADTIMDFLNEFYAHPLLQDYYVVLLSPMELDTTMRMILQVPIWAQRVIYIQGSCLKDGDLARARMNEAEACFILAARNYADKTAADEHTILRSWAVKDFAPSVPQYVQIFRPEHKLHVKFAEHVVCEDEFKYALLANNCTCPGASTLSNGDACIFREGQQSPEEWHRLYGKCSGNEIYHIVLGDSRFFGEYEGKSFTYASFHSHRKYGVALVGVRPAELPEFYEDTILLNPGPRHIMKKDDTCYYMSITKEENSAFVVNQNQNSGLEPAKEGEYCM
;
A
#
# COMPACT_ATOMS: atom_id res chain seq x y z
N MET A 1 4.90 52.19 10.59
CA MET A 1 6.30 52.64 10.41
C MET A 1 6.44 54.16 10.54
N MET A 2 5.62 54.95 9.85
CA MET A 2 5.68 56.44 9.84
C MET A 2 5.63 57.10 11.23
N GLN A 3 4.78 56.63 12.15
CA GLN A 3 4.65 57.23 13.50
C GLN A 3 5.81 56.92 14.46
N LEU A 4 6.54 55.82 14.24
CA LEU A 4 7.76 55.50 15.01
C LEU A 4 8.95 56.37 14.56
N MET A 5 9.05 56.66 13.26
CA MET A 5 10.06 57.59 12.70
C MET A 5 9.90 59.01 13.27
N LEU A 6 8.65 59.47 13.46
CA LEU A 6 8.35 60.77 14.07
C LEU A 6 8.82 60.89 15.54
N LYS A 7 8.80 59.79 16.30
CA LYS A 7 9.34 59.76 17.69
C LYS A 7 10.87 59.82 17.76
N ILE A 8 11.55 59.43 16.69
CA ILE A 8 13.01 59.54 16.59
C ILE A 8 13.41 60.99 16.34
N LEU A 9 12.64 61.70 15.50
CA LEU A 9 12.90 63.12 15.19
C LEU A 9 12.53 64.07 16.34
N TRP A 10 11.45 63.81 17.09
CA TRP A 10 10.93 64.72 18.12
C TRP A 10 10.88 64.08 19.53
N PRO A 11 11.77 64.49 20.47
CA PRO A 11 11.84 63.97 21.84
C PRO A 11 10.55 64.02 22.67
N PRO A 12 9.70 65.09 22.64
CA PRO A 12 8.50 65.14 23.47
C PRO A 12 7.40 64.16 23.02
N LEU A 13 7.46 63.67 21.77
CA LEU A 13 6.49 62.71 21.23
C LEU A 13 6.77 61.26 21.66
N ARG A 14 7.89 60.98 22.37
CA ARG A 14 8.25 59.61 22.77
C ARG A 14 7.18 58.94 23.65
N ASN A 15 6.49 59.71 24.49
CA ASN A 15 5.46 59.22 25.42
C ASN A 15 4.07 59.10 24.79
N LEU A 16 3.89 59.50 23.52
CA LEU A 16 2.61 59.40 22.82
C LEU A 16 2.24 57.92 22.56
N PHE A 17 1.01 57.51 22.84
CA PHE A 17 0.58 56.15 22.54
C PHE A 17 0.50 55.90 21.02
N ILE A 18 1.03 54.75 20.57
CA ILE A 18 0.90 54.28 19.19
C ILE A 18 0.22 52.90 19.25
N PRO A 19 -0.86 52.66 18.48
CA PRO A 19 -1.57 51.38 18.47
C PRO A 19 -0.80 50.30 17.68
N VAL A 20 0.36 49.89 18.22
CA VAL A 20 1.24 48.86 17.62
C VAL A 20 0.56 47.48 17.57
N PHE A 21 -0.45 47.25 18.42
CA PHE A 21 -1.22 45.99 18.44
C PHE A 21 -1.92 45.68 17.11
N LEU A 22 -2.19 46.68 16.25
CA LEU A 22 -2.74 46.47 14.91
C LEU A 22 -1.79 45.71 13.96
N ASN A 23 -0.49 45.61 14.31
CA ASN A 23 0.48 44.82 13.55
C ASN A 23 0.12 43.32 13.50
N CYS A 24 -0.77 42.82 14.35
CA CYS A 24 -1.25 41.44 14.25
C CYS A 24 -1.91 41.16 12.89
N TRP A 25 -2.59 42.14 12.29
CA TRP A 25 -3.19 42.00 10.96
C TRP A 25 -2.14 41.97 9.84
N LEU A 26 -1.02 42.67 10.02
CA LEU A 26 0.12 42.58 9.10
C LEU A 26 0.79 41.20 9.20
N ALA A 27 0.93 40.68 10.42
CA ALA A 27 1.45 39.32 10.66
C ALA A 27 0.55 38.26 10.01
N LYS A 28 -0.78 38.40 10.16
CA LYS A 28 -1.76 37.56 9.47
C LYS A 28 -1.59 37.60 7.94
N ARG A 29 -1.43 38.78 7.36
CA ARG A 29 -1.22 38.95 5.91
C ARG A 29 0.11 38.35 5.43
N SER A 30 1.18 38.46 6.23
CA SER A 30 2.45 37.79 5.91
C SER A 30 2.35 36.27 5.96
N LEU A 31 1.56 35.74 6.90
CA LEU A 31 1.31 34.30 7.03
C LEU A 31 0.49 33.77 5.85
N GLU A 32 -0.53 34.51 5.39
CA GLU A 32 -1.27 34.17 4.16
C GLU A 32 -0.34 34.13 2.93
N ASN A 33 0.53 35.12 2.76
CA ASN A 33 1.49 35.14 1.65
C ASN A 33 2.46 33.96 1.70
N MET A 34 3.01 33.66 2.89
CA MET A 34 3.91 32.51 3.08
C MET A 34 3.25 31.18 2.71
N PHE A 35 1.98 30.99 3.06
CA PHE A 35 1.24 29.78 2.68
C PHE A 35 1.00 29.68 1.18
N ASN A 36 0.72 30.79 0.51
CA ASN A 36 0.54 30.83 -0.95
C ASN A 36 1.85 30.49 -1.68
N ASP A 37 2.99 31.00 -1.19
CA ASP A 37 4.31 30.70 -1.74
C ASP A 37 4.69 29.23 -1.51
N LEU A 38 4.39 28.68 -0.32
CA LEU A 38 4.56 27.25 -0.02
C LEU A 38 3.73 26.37 -0.96
N HIS A 39 2.48 26.75 -1.24
CA HIS A 39 1.62 26.01 -2.16
C HIS A 39 2.16 26.03 -3.60
N ARG A 40 2.76 27.16 -4.01
CA ARG A 40 3.35 27.31 -5.35
C ARG A 40 4.69 26.60 -5.49
N ALA A 41 5.52 26.60 -4.44
CA ALA A 41 6.86 26.03 -4.46
C ALA A 41 6.90 24.53 -4.15
N MET A 42 5.99 24.04 -3.30
CA MET A 42 5.91 22.64 -2.95
C MET A 42 4.61 22.05 -3.49
N GLN A 43 4.74 21.16 -4.48
CA GLN A 43 3.73 20.16 -4.87
C GLN A 43 3.41 19.16 -3.73
N LYS A 44 3.71 19.48 -2.47
CA LYS A 44 3.27 18.67 -1.33
C LYS A 44 1.79 18.95 -1.11
N SER A 45 1.01 17.89 -1.15
CA SER A 45 -0.37 17.79 -0.68
C SER A 45 -0.46 18.06 0.83
N GLN A 46 -0.11 19.27 1.27
CA GLN A 46 -0.66 19.77 2.52
C GLN A 46 -2.10 20.14 2.25
N SER A 47 -3.00 19.59 3.07
CA SER A 47 -4.44 19.74 2.87
C SER A 47 -4.76 21.23 2.77
N ALA A 48 -5.37 21.67 1.67
CA ALA A 48 -5.93 23.02 1.54
C ALA A 48 -6.81 23.38 2.77
N LEU A 49 -7.43 22.35 3.36
CA LEU A 49 -8.19 22.40 4.61
C LEU A 49 -7.35 22.81 5.84
N SER A 50 -6.11 22.34 5.96
CA SER A 50 -5.20 22.70 7.07
C SER A 50 -4.77 24.17 6.97
N GLN A 51 -4.49 24.63 5.75
CA GLN A 51 -4.14 26.02 5.48
C GLN A 51 -5.31 26.97 5.79
N GLN A 52 -6.51 26.65 5.32
CA GLN A 52 -7.71 27.43 5.63
C GLN A 52 -8.05 27.44 7.12
N LEU A 53 -7.87 26.32 7.83
CA LEU A 53 -8.08 26.26 9.28
C LEU A 53 -7.09 27.16 10.04
N THR A 54 -5.83 27.18 9.59
CA THR A 54 -4.76 28.00 10.19
C THR A 54 -5.00 29.50 9.97
N ILE A 55 -5.49 29.89 8.79
CA ILE A 55 -5.84 31.28 8.50
C ILE A 55 -7.06 31.72 9.33
N LEU A 56 -8.05 30.84 9.50
CA LEU A 56 -9.24 31.12 10.32
C LEU A 56 -8.92 31.23 11.81
N SER A 57 -8.06 30.36 12.34
CA SER A 57 -7.61 30.49 13.73
C SER A 57 -6.81 31.78 13.92
N ALA A 58 -5.97 32.15 12.95
CA ALA A 58 -5.23 33.40 12.98
C ALA A 58 -6.13 34.66 12.92
N THR A 59 -7.22 34.67 12.14
CA THR A 59 -8.17 35.80 12.13
C THR A 59 -8.89 35.96 13.45
N LEU A 60 -9.35 34.86 14.06
CA LEU A 60 -10.01 34.87 15.37
C LEU A 60 -9.07 35.42 16.44
N LEU A 61 -7.82 34.94 16.48
CA LEU A 61 -6.80 35.40 17.42
C LEU A 61 -6.48 36.89 17.24
N CYS A 62 -6.35 37.37 16.00
CA CYS A 62 -6.13 38.80 15.72
C CYS A 62 -7.30 39.66 16.20
N LEU A 63 -8.54 39.21 15.95
CA LEU A 63 -9.75 39.93 16.34
C LEU A 63 -9.85 40.04 17.87
N VAL A 64 -9.68 38.92 18.59
CA VAL A 64 -9.64 38.92 20.07
C VAL A 64 -8.51 39.80 20.58
N PHE A 65 -7.30 39.67 20.04
CA PHE A 65 -6.13 40.43 20.49
C PHE A 65 -6.30 41.94 20.33
N THR A 66 -6.83 42.40 19.19
CA THR A 66 -7.09 43.83 18.97
C THR A 66 -8.15 44.38 19.93
N SER A 67 -9.22 43.64 20.18
CA SER A 67 -10.26 44.04 21.13
C SER A 67 -9.75 44.13 22.56
N VAL A 68 -8.93 43.16 23.00
CA VAL A 68 -8.33 43.14 24.34
C VAL A 68 -7.39 44.33 24.54
N CYS A 69 -6.52 44.59 23.57
CA CYS A 69 -5.58 45.72 23.66
C CYS A 69 -6.31 47.07 23.61
N GLY A 70 -7.36 47.18 22.79
CA GLY A 70 -8.16 48.40 22.66
C GLY A 70 -8.95 48.70 23.92
N ILE A 71 -9.68 47.73 24.47
CA ILE A 71 -10.49 47.94 25.68
C ILE A 71 -9.59 48.23 26.88
N GLN A 72 -8.48 47.50 27.04
CA GLN A 72 -7.53 47.76 28.12
C GLN A 72 -6.95 49.17 28.03
N HIS A 73 -6.66 49.68 26.83
CA HIS A 73 -6.10 51.01 26.65
C HIS A 73 -7.11 52.12 27.01
N PHE A 74 -8.33 52.04 26.47
CA PHE A 74 -9.36 53.06 26.77
C PHE A 74 -9.77 53.05 28.24
N GLN A 75 -9.82 51.88 28.85
CA GLN A 75 -10.20 51.70 30.25
C GLN A 75 -9.16 52.23 31.26
N ARG A 76 -7.92 52.55 30.82
CA ARG A 76 -6.93 53.21 31.69
C ARG A 76 -7.34 54.61 32.12
N ALA A 77 -8.21 55.28 31.36
CA ALA A 77 -8.72 56.61 31.69
C ALA A 77 -9.92 56.58 32.66
N GLY A 78 -10.39 55.39 33.04
CA GLY A 78 -11.61 55.18 33.83
C GLY A 78 -11.31 54.96 35.30
N HIS A 79 -12.35 54.91 36.12
CA HIS A 79 -12.21 54.65 37.56
C HIS A 79 -11.90 53.18 37.84
N ARG A 80 -12.31 52.25 36.95
CA ARG A 80 -12.00 50.82 37.05
C ARG A 80 -10.88 50.42 36.10
N HIS A 81 -9.69 50.14 36.63
CA HIS A 81 -8.59 49.59 35.84
C HIS A 81 -8.76 48.09 35.63
N LEU A 82 -8.82 47.65 34.36
CA LEU A 82 -8.84 46.24 34.00
C LEU A 82 -7.42 45.73 33.73
N ASN A 83 -7.10 44.58 34.33
CA ASN A 83 -5.89 43.83 33.97
C ASN A 83 -6.06 43.18 32.59
N LEU A 84 -4.95 42.89 31.92
CA LEU A 84 -4.97 42.27 30.58
C LEU A 84 -5.76 40.95 30.56
N PHE A 85 -5.66 40.15 31.61
CA PHE A 85 -6.42 38.90 31.76
C PHE A 85 -7.93 39.15 31.92
N GLN A 86 -8.33 40.17 32.68
CA GLN A 86 -9.74 40.56 32.85
C GLN A 86 -10.32 41.11 31.55
N SER A 87 -9.53 41.88 30.79
CA SER A 87 -9.90 42.34 29.44
C SER A 87 -10.06 41.18 28.45
N THR A 88 -9.19 40.16 28.50
CA THR A 88 -9.34 38.92 27.70
C THR A 88 -10.62 38.18 28.03
N TYR A 89 -10.89 37.96 29.32
CA TYR A 89 -12.11 37.30 29.76
C TYR A 89 -13.36 38.08 29.31
N TYR A 90 -13.39 39.41 29.51
CA TYR A 90 -14.49 40.26 29.07
C TYR A 90 -14.74 40.17 27.56
N VAL A 91 -13.69 40.25 26.73
CA VAL A 91 -13.80 40.17 25.27
C VAL A 91 -14.30 38.79 24.82
N VAL A 92 -13.78 37.70 25.41
CA VAL A 92 -14.21 36.34 25.06
C VAL A 92 -15.69 36.12 25.41
N VAL A 93 -16.12 36.52 26.60
CA VAL A 93 -17.53 36.44 27.07
C VAL A 93 -18.47 37.30 26.21
N THR A 94 -17.98 38.45 25.75
CA THR A 94 -18.75 39.37 24.90
C THR A 94 -18.89 38.82 23.47
N PHE A 95 -17.81 38.29 22.89
CA PHE A 95 -17.84 37.69 21.54
C PHE A 95 -18.55 36.35 21.49
N SER A 96 -18.58 35.59 22.60
CA SER A 96 -19.40 34.40 22.72
C SER A 96 -20.88 34.70 22.97
N THR A 97 -21.28 35.98 23.01
CA THR A 97 -22.67 36.44 23.26
C THR A 97 -23.25 36.02 24.60
N VAL A 98 -22.40 35.66 25.58
CA VAL A 98 -22.84 35.19 26.91
C VAL A 98 -23.18 36.37 27.83
N GLY A 99 -22.28 37.36 27.92
CA GLY A 99 -22.55 38.63 28.61
C GLY A 99 -22.88 38.51 30.10
N TYR A 100 -21.98 37.94 30.92
CA TYR A 100 -22.19 37.80 32.37
C TYR A 100 -22.39 39.13 33.13
N GLY A 101 -21.88 40.24 32.59
CA GLY A 101 -22.05 41.57 33.18
C GLY A 101 -21.20 41.86 34.43
N ASP A 102 -20.22 41.01 34.71
CA ASP A 102 -19.25 41.14 35.81
C ASP A 102 -18.21 42.25 35.56
N PHE A 103 -17.81 42.45 34.31
CA PHE A 103 -17.00 43.57 33.86
C PHE A 103 -17.76 44.39 32.81
N VAL A 104 -17.81 45.72 32.99
CA VAL A 104 -18.52 46.65 32.09
C VAL A 104 -17.69 47.93 31.92
N PRO A 105 -17.56 48.46 30.69
CA PRO A 105 -16.88 49.73 30.45
C PRO A 105 -17.68 50.90 31.04
N ASP A 106 -17.00 51.74 31.81
CA ASP A 106 -17.54 52.89 32.54
C ASP A 106 -17.32 54.22 31.81
N ILE A 107 -16.44 54.28 30.80
CA ILE A 107 -16.15 55.49 30.02
C ILE A 107 -16.78 55.45 28.63
N TRP A 108 -17.22 56.62 28.14
CA TRP A 108 -17.75 56.80 26.78
C TRP A 108 -16.87 56.26 25.64
N PRO A 109 -15.54 56.53 25.56
CA PRO A 109 -14.70 56.00 24.47
C PRO A 109 -14.55 54.47 24.51
N SER A 110 -14.48 53.86 25.70
CA SER A 110 -14.45 52.40 25.84
C SER A 110 -15.78 51.75 25.44
N GLN A 111 -16.91 52.40 25.76
CA GLN A 111 -18.24 51.92 25.35
C GLN A 111 -18.41 51.98 23.84
N LEU A 112 -18.06 53.10 23.21
CA LEU A 112 -18.12 53.27 21.76
C LEU A 112 -17.22 52.26 21.03
N TYR A 113 -15.99 52.08 21.53
CA TYR A 113 -15.05 51.11 20.97
C TYR A 113 -15.61 49.67 21.02
N MET A 114 -16.19 49.26 22.15
CA MET A 114 -16.78 47.92 22.27
C MET A 114 -17.99 47.72 21.36
N VAL A 115 -18.86 48.73 21.20
CA VAL A 115 -19.99 48.64 20.26
C VAL A 115 -19.48 48.42 18.84
N ILE A 116 -18.45 49.17 18.41
CA ILE A 116 -17.84 49.00 17.08
C ILE A 116 -17.24 47.59 16.95
N MET A 117 -16.49 47.11 17.94
CA MET A 117 -15.86 45.79 17.90
C MET A 117 -16.88 44.65 17.94
N ILE A 118 -18.02 44.81 18.62
CA ILE A 118 -19.14 43.85 18.60
C ILE A 118 -19.75 43.81 17.19
N CYS A 119 -20.01 44.95 16.55
CA CYS A 119 -20.49 44.98 15.16
C CYS A 119 -19.50 44.30 14.20
N VAL A 120 -18.20 44.59 14.33
CA VAL A 120 -17.15 43.93 13.52
C VAL A 120 -17.12 42.43 13.79
N ALA A 121 -17.19 41.99 15.05
CA ALA A 121 -17.22 40.57 15.39
C ALA A 121 -18.48 39.88 14.85
N LEU A 122 -19.65 40.50 14.93
CA LEU A 122 -20.91 39.96 14.40
C LEU A 122 -21.00 39.95 12.87
N ILE A 123 -20.15 40.70 12.16
CA ILE A 123 -20.04 40.60 10.70
C ILE A 123 -18.96 39.60 10.32
N VAL A 124 -17.77 39.72 10.91
CA VAL A 124 -16.60 38.90 10.57
C VAL A 124 -16.76 37.46 11.06
N LEU A 125 -17.20 37.21 12.29
CA LEU A 125 -17.35 35.84 12.78
C LEU A 125 -18.38 35.07 11.95
N PRO A 126 -19.59 35.56 11.66
CA PRO A 126 -20.56 34.82 10.85
C PRO A 126 -20.21 34.74 9.38
N THR A 127 -19.59 35.75 8.76
CA THR A 127 -19.15 35.63 7.35
C THR A 127 -18.02 34.61 7.22
N GLN A 128 -17.05 34.61 8.13
CA GLN A 128 -15.97 33.63 8.14
C GLN A 128 -16.48 32.23 8.52
N LEU A 129 -17.41 32.10 9.47
CA LEU A 129 -18.04 30.83 9.86
C LEU A 129 -19.01 30.29 8.80
N SER A 130 -19.78 31.14 8.12
CA SER A 130 -20.74 30.76 7.08
C SER A 130 -20.03 30.38 5.79
N GLN A 131 -19.05 31.19 5.35
CA GLN A 131 -18.17 30.84 4.23
C GLN A 131 -17.41 29.55 4.56
N PHE A 132 -16.91 29.39 5.79
CA PHE A 132 -16.31 28.14 6.23
C PHE A 132 -17.29 26.97 6.29
N ARG A 133 -18.54 27.14 6.76
CA ARG A 133 -19.54 26.07 6.82
C ARG A 133 -19.95 25.62 5.42
N ALA A 134 -20.17 26.55 4.50
CA ALA A 134 -20.48 26.25 3.11
C ALA A 134 -19.30 25.57 2.40
N LEU A 135 -18.09 26.15 2.50
CA LEU A 135 -16.89 25.59 1.88
C LEU A 135 -16.47 24.26 2.53
N LYS A 136 -16.62 24.11 3.86
CA LYS A 136 -16.31 22.86 4.58
C LYS A 136 -17.30 21.76 4.29
N PHE A 137 -18.60 22.00 4.25
CA PHE A 137 -19.53 20.88 4.08
C PHE A 137 -19.38 20.26 2.69
N GLU A 138 -19.19 21.10 1.66
CA GLU A 138 -19.01 20.65 0.30
C GLU A 138 -17.60 20.08 0.06
N GLN A 139 -16.54 20.76 0.51
CA GLN A 139 -15.17 20.28 0.31
C GLN A 139 -14.73 19.22 1.32
N LEU A 140 -15.18 19.20 2.59
CA LEU A 140 -14.87 18.08 3.48
C LEU A 140 -15.66 16.84 3.10
N ALA A 141 -16.95 16.93 2.75
CA ALA A 141 -17.66 15.76 2.29
C ALA A 141 -17.04 15.23 1.01
N PHE A 142 -16.71 16.10 0.05
CA PHE A 142 -16.03 15.71 -1.17
C PHE A 142 -14.62 15.18 -0.88
N THR A 143 -13.69 15.94 -0.31
CA THR A 143 -12.29 15.54 -0.10
C THR A 143 -12.10 14.43 0.95
N TRP A 144 -12.97 14.29 1.96
CA TRP A 144 -12.90 13.15 2.89
C TRP A 144 -13.44 11.88 2.24
N MET A 145 -14.52 11.98 1.46
CA MET A 145 -15.02 10.88 0.64
C MET A 145 -14.05 10.54 -0.49
N GLU A 146 -13.41 11.52 -1.11
CA GLU A 146 -12.38 11.37 -2.15
C GLU A 146 -11.11 10.80 -1.57
N ARG A 147 -10.67 11.18 -0.36
CA ARG A 147 -9.51 10.56 0.30
C ARG A 147 -9.78 9.13 0.77
N GLN A 148 -11.01 8.80 1.12
CA GLN A 148 -11.40 7.41 1.36
C GLN A 148 -11.53 6.61 0.06
N LYS A 149 -11.97 7.25 -1.04
CA LYS A 149 -12.09 6.62 -2.37
C LYS A 149 -10.75 6.47 -3.11
N LEU A 150 -9.86 7.46 -3.01
CA LEU A 150 -8.59 7.55 -3.73
C LEU A 150 -7.47 6.71 -3.12
N GLY A 151 -7.70 6.10 -1.96
CA GLY A 151 -6.65 5.41 -1.21
C GLY A 151 -5.59 6.39 -0.67
N GLY A 152 -5.18 6.21 0.59
CA GLY A 152 -4.15 7.06 1.19
C GLY A 152 -2.80 7.01 0.44
N SER A 153 -1.85 7.84 0.85
CA SER A 153 -0.44 7.58 0.51
C SER A 153 0.06 6.45 1.40
N TYR A 154 0.86 5.54 0.85
CA TYR A 154 1.59 4.59 1.69
C TYR A 154 2.61 5.37 2.54
N SER A 155 2.57 5.13 3.86
CA SER A 155 3.33 5.92 4.83
C SER A 155 4.83 5.68 4.64
N SER A 156 5.63 6.76 4.60
CA SER A 156 7.09 6.64 4.43
C SER A 156 7.77 5.88 5.56
N HIS A 157 7.28 6.03 6.80
CA HIS A 157 7.82 5.27 7.93
C HIS A 157 7.52 3.78 7.79
N ARG A 158 6.35 3.44 7.23
CA ARG A 158 5.94 2.05 7.03
C ARG A 158 6.77 1.40 5.93
N ALA A 159 6.96 2.08 4.82
CA ALA A 159 7.77 1.60 3.69
C ALA A 159 9.25 1.35 4.04
N GLN A 160 9.79 2.05 5.04
CA GLN A 160 11.17 1.84 5.49
C GLN A 160 11.31 0.71 6.53
N SER A 161 10.25 0.42 7.29
CA SER A 161 10.29 -0.59 8.35
C SER A 161 9.72 -1.95 7.92
N GLU A 162 8.77 -1.93 6.99
CA GLU A 162 7.99 -3.09 6.56
C GLU A 162 8.20 -3.30 5.06
N LYS A 163 8.22 -4.56 4.64
CA LYS A 163 8.37 -4.93 3.23
C LYS A 163 7.03 -4.85 2.52
N HIS A 164 7.01 -4.28 1.32
CA HIS A 164 5.81 -4.22 0.51
C HIS A 164 6.07 -4.59 -0.95
N VAL A 165 4.99 -5.00 -1.60
CA VAL A 165 4.90 -5.32 -3.02
C VAL A 165 3.81 -4.45 -3.62
N VAL A 166 4.01 -3.99 -4.86
CA VAL A 166 3.01 -3.20 -5.58
C VAL A 166 2.39 -4.02 -6.70
N VAL A 167 1.06 -4.08 -6.75
CA VAL A 167 0.29 -4.74 -7.81
C VAL A 167 -0.43 -3.68 -8.63
N CYS A 168 -0.08 -3.60 -9.91
CA CYS A 168 -0.54 -2.61 -10.86
C CYS A 168 -1.50 -3.25 -11.87
N SER A 169 -2.71 -2.70 -12.02
CA SER A 169 -3.66 -3.11 -13.06
C SER A 169 -4.52 -1.94 -13.50
N THR A 170 -5.13 -2.03 -14.69
CA THR A 170 -6.14 -1.04 -15.13
C THR A 170 -7.40 -1.16 -14.30
N THR A 171 -7.88 -2.39 -14.12
CA THR A 171 -9.11 -2.73 -13.42
C THR A 171 -8.80 -3.84 -12.42
N LEU A 172 -9.29 -3.69 -11.19
CA LEU A 172 -9.09 -4.65 -10.12
C LEU A 172 -10.39 -5.44 -9.95
N HIS A 173 -10.45 -6.61 -10.58
CA HIS A 173 -11.57 -7.53 -10.39
C HIS A 173 -11.37 -8.34 -9.11
N ALA A 174 -12.46 -8.59 -8.39
CA ALA A 174 -12.43 -9.31 -7.12
C ALA A 174 -11.78 -10.69 -7.28
N ASP A 175 -12.18 -11.46 -8.30
CA ASP A 175 -11.69 -12.82 -8.52
C ASP A 175 -10.17 -12.85 -8.71
N THR A 176 -9.63 -12.05 -9.65
CA THR A 176 -8.19 -12.03 -9.93
C THR A 176 -7.35 -11.57 -8.74
N ILE A 177 -7.84 -10.60 -7.97
CA ILE A 177 -7.10 -10.14 -6.79
C ILE A 177 -7.23 -11.13 -5.64
N MET A 178 -8.36 -11.79 -5.47
CA MET A 178 -8.51 -12.84 -4.46
C MET A 178 -7.60 -14.03 -4.75
N ASP A 179 -7.55 -14.48 -6.01
CA ASP A 179 -6.62 -15.53 -6.45
C ASP A 179 -5.16 -15.13 -6.14
N PHE A 180 -4.78 -13.90 -6.50
CA PHE A 180 -3.45 -13.38 -6.19
C PHE A 180 -3.17 -13.33 -4.68
N LEU A 181 -4.07 -12.79 -3.87
CA LEU A 181 -3.86 -12.64 -2.43
C LEU A 181 -3.81 -13.99 -1.73
N ASN A 182 -4.66 -14.94 -2.12
CA ASN A 182 -4.67 -16.28 -1.56
C ASN A 182 -3.36 -17.00 -1.86
N GLU A 183 -2.88 -16.94 -3.11
CA GLU A 183 -1.62 -17.54 -3.52
C GLU A 183 -0.42 -16.85 -2.85
N PHE A 184 -0.39 -15.51 -2.85
CA PHE A 184 0.70 -14.73 -2.28
C PHE A 184 0.87 -14.97 -0.78
N TYR A 185 -0.22 -15.03 -0.02
CA TYR A 185 -0.17 -15.27 1.43
C TYR A 185 -0.15 -16.74 1.84
N ALA A 186 -0.28 -17.69 0.90
CA ALA A 186 -0.15 -19.12 1.18
C ALA A 186 1.27 -19.44 1.68
N HIS A 187 2.29 -18.75 1.16
CA HIS A 187 3.67 -18.98 1.56
C HIS A 187 4.01 -18.34 2.93
N PRO A 188 4.57 -19.08 3.90
CA PRO A 188 4.84 -18.56 5.25
C PRO A 188 5.73 -17.31 5.29
N LEU A 189 6.76 -17.25 4.44
CA LEU A 189 7.68 -16.11 4.38
C LEU A 189 7.04 -14.81 3.85
N LEU A 190 5.89 -14.90 3.18
CA LEU A 190 5.21 -13.76 2.57
C LEU A 190 4.09 -13.20 3.47
N GLN A 191 3.82 -13.82 4.62
CA GLN A 191 2.71 -13.42 5.51
C GLN A 191 2.88 -12.04 6.14
N ASP A 192 4.12 -11.57 6.27
CA ASP A 192 4.46 -10.26 6.84
C ASP A 192 4.56 -9.14 5.80
N TYR A 193 4.38 -9.46 4.51
CA TYR A 193 4.45 -8.47 3.44
C TYR A 193 3.15 -7.69 3.31
N TYR A 194 3.28 -6.41 2.94
CA TYR A 194 2.16 -5.57 2.57
C TYR A 194 1.93 -5.60 1.06
N VAL A 195 0.67 -5.63 0.64
CA VAL A 195 0.30 -5.59 -0.78
C VAL A 195 -0.37 -4.25 -1.08
N VAL A 196 0.28 -3.44 -1.93
CA VAL A 196 -0.24 -2.15 -2.39
C VAL A 196 -0.89 -2.32 -3.75
N LEU A 197 -2.20 -2.16 -3.84
CA LEU A 197 -2.94 -2.23 -5.10
C LEU A 197 -3.00 -0.84 -5.73
N LEU A 198 -2.43 -0.68 -6.94
CA LEU A 198 -2.42 0.57 -7.69
C LEU A 198 -3.28 0.42 -8.96
N SER A 199 -4.35 1.21 -9.06
CA SER A 199 -5.24 1.21 -10.23
C SER A 199 -5.86 2.58 -10.49
N PRO A 200 -6.00 3.01 -11.75
CA PRO A 200 -6.63 4.28 -12.10
C PRO A 200 -8.14 4.29 -11.86
N MET A 201 -8.78 3.11 -11.89
CA MET A 201 -10.22 2.97 -11.71
C MET A 201 -10.57 2.76 -10.23
N GLU A 202 -11.70 3.32 -9.79
CA GLU A 202 -12.24 3.11 -8.44
C GLU A 202 -12.51 1.62 -8.16
N LEU A 203 -12.42 1.22 -6.89
CA LEU A 203 -12.80 -0.12 -6.48
C LEU A 203 -14.30 -0.36 -6.61
N ASP A 204 -14.65 -1.49 -7.21
CA ASP A 204 -16.00 -2.04 -7.20
C ASP A 204 -16.49 -2.28 -5.76
N THR A 205 -17.81 -2.24 -5.57
CA THR A 205 -18.47 -2.42 -4.26
C THR A 205 -18.06 -3.74 -3.60
N THR A 206 -17.98 -4.82 -4.39
CA THR A 206 -17.57 -6.16 -3.93
C THR A 206 -16.15 -6.15 -3.38
N MET A 207 -15.20 -5.60 -4.14
CA MET A 207 -13.81 -5.51 -3.75
C MET A 207 -13.62 -4.61 -2.51
N ARG A 208 -14.41 -3.54 -2.40
CA ARG A 208 -14.40 -2.69 -1.20
C ARG A 208 -14.85 -3.44 0.05
N MET A 209 -15.87 -4.30 -0.06
CA MET A 209 -16.31 -5.15 1.06
C MET A 209 -15.24 -6.17 1.45
N ILE A 210 -14.60 -6.80 0.46
CA ILE A 210 -13.50 -7.75 0.68
C ILE A 210 -12.37 -7.06 1.44
N LEU A 211 -11.86 -5.92 0.96
CA LEU A 211 -10.76 -5.22 1.62
C LEU A 211 -11.07 -4.72 3.04
N GLN A 212 -12.33 -4.71 3.47
CA GLN A 212 -12.71 -4.39 4.86
C GLN A 212 -12.62 -5.58 5.83
N VAL A 213 -12.52 -6.81 5.32
CA VAL A 213 -12.39 -7.99 6.17
C VAL A 213 -11.03 -7.95 6.90
N PRO A 214 -10.97 -8.26 8.22
CA PRO A 214 -9.79 -8.02 9.05
C PRO A 214 -8.48 -8.64 8.53
N ILE A 215 -8.56 -9.81 7.90
CA ILE A 215 -7.40 -10.53 7.35
C ILE A 215 -6.70 -9.70 6.27
N TRP A 216 -7.46 -9.01 5.41
CA TRP A 216 -6.91 -8.20 4.32
C TRP A 216 -6.81 -6.71 4.67
N ALA A 217 -7.71 -6.17 5.50
CA ALA A 217 -7.75 -4.76 5.85
C ALA A 217 -6.46 -4.23 6.48
N GLN A 218 -5.70 -5.09 7.16
CA GLN A 218 -4.42 -4.73 7.78
C GLN A 218 -3.24 -4.83 6.80
N ARG A 219 -3.32 -5.66 5.76
CA ARG A 219 -2.19 -6.04 4.91
C ARG A 219 -2.28 -5.49 3.49
N VAL A 220 -3.49 -5.23 3.00
CA VAL A 220 -3.77 -4.79 1.64
C VAL A 220 -4.18 -3.32 1.64
N ILE A 221 -3.49 -2.52 0.85
CA ILE A 221 -3.70 -1.08 0.77
C ILE A 221 -3.99 -0.73 -0.67
N TYR A 222 -5.20 -0.23 -0.92
CA TYR A 222 -5.56 0.28 -2.23
C TYR A 222 -5.17 1.76 -2.37
N ILE A 223 -4.58 2.10 -3.51
CA ILE A 223 -4.24 3.44 -3.95
C ILE A 223 -4.84 3.64 -5.34
N GLN A 224 -5.76 4.59 -5.46
CA GLN A 224 -6.26 5.03 -6.75
C GLN A 224 -5.21 5.93 -7.40
N GLY A 225 -4.69 5.50 -8.54
CA GLY A 225 -3.59 6.17 -9.24
C GLY A 225 -3.13 5.36 -10.46
N SER A 226 -2.44 6.03 -11.38
CA SER A 226 -1.89 5.39 -12.58
C SER A 226 -0.37 5.26 -12.48
N CYS A 227 0.17 4.11 -12.90
CA CYS A 227 1.62 3.91 -12.97
C CYS A 227 2.31 4.86 -13.96
N LEU A 228 1.55 5.48 -14.88
CA LEU A 228 2.08 6.46 -15.85
C LEU A 228 2.36 7.83 -15.21
N LYS A 229 1.98 8.03 -13.94
CA LYS A 229 2.20 9.28 -13.21
C LYS A 229 3.19 9.04 -12.08
N ASP A 230 4.33 9.72 -12.13
CA ASP A 230 5.39 9.63 -11.11
C ASP A 230 4.87 9.97 -9.69
N GLY A 231 3.91 10.89 -9.59
CA GLY A 231 3.29 11.25 -8.31
C GLY A 231 2.54 10.08 -7.65
N ASP A 232 1.91 9.21 -8.44
CA ASP A 232 1.20 8.03 -7.94
C ASP A 232 2.18 6.90 -7.60
N LEU A 233 3.26 6.73 -8.38
CA LEU A 233 4.36 5.81 -8.03
C LEU A 233 5.07 6.23 -6.73
N ALA A 234 5.25 7.53 -6.51
CA ALA A 234 5.78 8.06 -5.27
C ALA A 234 4.84 7.84 -4.06
N ARG A 235 3.52 7.95 -4.26
CA ARG A 235 2.50 7.61 -3.24
C ARG A 235 2.52 6.12 -2.89
N ALA A 236 2.77 5.25 -3.86
CA ALA A 236 2.90 3.80 -3.68
C ALA A 236 4.29 3.37 -3.17
N ARG A 237 5.24 4.30 -3.04
CA ARG A 237 6.62 4.03 -2.64
C ARG A 237 7.27 2.95 -3.51
N MET A 238 7.13 3.08 -4.83
CA MET A 238 7.62 2.07 -5.77
C MET A 238 9.13 1.81 -5.61
N ASN A 239 9.95 2.84 -5.38
CA ASN A 239 11.41 2.69 -5.22
C ASN A 239 11.84 1.82 -4.02
N GLU A 240 10.99 1.71 -3.01
CA GLU A 240 11.24 0.93 -1.79
C GLU A 240 10.54 -0.45 -1.84
N ALA A 241 9.78 -0.73 -2.92
CA ALA A 241 9.07 -1.99 -3.07
C ALA A 241 10.04 -3.14 -3.39
N GLU A 242 9.79 -4.30 -2.82
CA GLU A 242 10.58 -5.52 -3.08
C GLU A 242 10.26 -6.10 -4.47
N ALA A 243 9.04 -5.89 -4.97
CA ALA A 243 8.62 -6.32 -6.30
C ALA A 243 7.44 -5.50 -6.84
N CYS A 244 7.32 -5.43 -8.17
CA CYS A 244 6.17 -4.87 -8.85
C CYS A 244 5.52 -5.91 -9.77
N PHE A 245 4.26 -6.24 -9.51
CA PHE A 245 3.42 -7.06 -10.37
C PHE A 245 2.61 -6.17 -11.30
N ILE A 246 2.67 -6.40 -12.61
CA ILE A 246 1.86 -5.67 -13.60
C ILE A 246 0.94 -6.68 -14.28
N LEU A 247 -0.36 -6.58 -13.96
CA LEU A 247 -1.39 -7.47 -14.46
C LEU A 247 -2.12 -6.84 -15.65
N ALA A 248 -2.27 -7.60 -16.73
CA ALA A 248 -3.05 -7.19 -17.89
C ALA A 248 -4.56 -7.28 -17.59
N ALA A 249 -5.32 -6.26 -17.99
CA ALA A 249 -6.75 -6.21 -17.73
C ALA A 249 -7.52 -7.14 -18.70
N ARG A 250 -8.22 -8.14 -18.15
CA ARG A 250 -8.97 -9.14 -18.93
C ARG A 250 -10.21 -8.59 -19.65
N ASN A 251 -10.82 -7.53 -19.12
CA ASN A 251 -12.10 -7.01 -19.60
C ASN A 251 -11.99 -5.99 -20.75
N TYR A 252 -10.83 -5.87 -21.38
CA TYR A 252 -10.68 -5.07 -22.60
C TYR A 252 -11.25 -5.83 -23.81
N ALA A 253 -12.10 -5.15 -24.58
CA ALA A 253 -12.63 -5.72 -25.84
C ALA A 253 -11.51 -6.03 -26.85
N ASP A 254 -10.40 -5.29 -26.78
CA ASP A 254 -9.19 -5.52 -27.55
C ASP A 254 -8.01 -5.86 -26.63
N LYS A 255 -7.56 -7.11 -26.71
CA LYS A 255 -6.39 -7.60 -25.97
C LYS A 255 -5.09 -6.89 -26.38
N THR A 256 -5.01 -6.42 -27.61
CA THR A 256 -3.83 -5.72 -28.15
C THR A 256 -3.63 -4.40 -27.41
N ALA A 257 -4.68 -3.58 -27.33
CA ALA A 257 -4.66 -2.35 -26.55
C ALA A 257 -4.35 -2.59 -25.06
N ALA A 258 -4.83 -3.70 -24.48
CA ALA A 258 -4.52 -4.05 -23.09
C ALA A 258 -3.01 -4.35 -22.89
N ASP A 259 -2.39 -5.05 -23.83
CA ASP A 259 -0.95 -5.33 -23.81
C ASP A 259 -0.13 -4.05 -24.02
N GLU A 260 -0.53 -3.17 -24.94
CA GLU A 260 0.10 -1.86 -25.15
C GLU A 260 0.10 -1.01 -23.88
N HIS A 261 -1.04 -0.94 -23.17
CA HIS A 261 -1.12 -0.26 -21.87
C HIS A 261 -0.20 -0.89 -20.82
N THR A 262 -0.07 -2.22 -20.82
CA THR A 262 0.78 -2.96 -19.88
C THR A 262 2.26 -2.69 -20.15
N ILE A 263 2.68 -2.69 -21.42
CA ILE A 263 4.03 -2.33 -21.86
C ILE A 263 4.38 -0.91 -21.38
N LEU A 264 3.50 0.07 -21.64
CA LEU A 264 3.73 1.45 -21.22
C LEU A 264 3.89 1.60 -19.70
N ARG A 265 3.12 0.83 -18.92
CA ARG A 265 3.27 0.82 -17.45
C ARG A 265 4.60 0.21 -17.02
N SER A 266 5.02 -0.88 -17.65
CA SER A 266 6.30 -1.53 -17.36
C SER A 266 7.47 -0.59 -17.64
N TRP A 267 7.43 0.15 -18.75
CA TRP A 267 8.41 1.21 -19.05
C TRP A 267 8.39 2.34 -18.01
N ALA A 268 7.21 2.87 -17.67
CA ALA A 268 7.10 3.93 -16.66
C ALA A 268 7.65 3.50 -15.28
N VAL A 269 7.37 2.26 -14.86
CA VAL A 269 7.91 1.70 -13.61
C VAL A 269 9.42 1.50 -13.72
N LYS A 270 9.93 1.05 -14.87
CA LYS A 270 11.38 0.84 -15.07
C LYS A 270 12.16 2.16 -15.04
N ASP A 271 11.59 3.20 -15.63
CA ASP A 271 12.18 4.53 -15.66
C ASP A 271 12.20 5.17 -14.27
N PHE A 272 11.12 5.00 -13.49
CA PHE A 272 11.01 5.54 -12.13
C PHE A 272 11.84 4.75 -11.11
N ALA A 273 11.77 3.42 -11.16
CA ALA A 273 12.36 2.49 -10.20
C ALA A 273 13.13 1.35 -10.92
N PRO A 274 14.35 1.61 -11.42
CA PRO A 274 15.07 0.64 -12.25
C PRO A 274 15.57 -0.59 -11.49
N SER A 275 15.73 -0.49 -10.17
CA SER A 275 16.21 -1.57 -9.30
C SER A 275 15.11 -2.56 -8.89
N VAL A 276 13.83 -2.22 -9.06
CA VAL A 276 12.72 -3.05 -8.60
C VAL A 276 12.45 -4.15 -9.63
N PRO A 277 12.40 -5.42 -9.21
CA PRO A 277 12.08 -6.53 -10.11
C PRO A 277 10.62 -6.46 -10.54
N GLN A 278 10.39 -6.64 -11.84
CA GLN A 278 9.07 -6.56 -12.45
C GLN A 278 8.58 -7.93 -12.91
N TYR A 279 7.34 -8.25 -12.55
CA TYR A 279 6.62 -9.45 -12.97
C TYR A 279 5.44 -9.01 -13.85
N VAL A 280 5.55 -9.26 -15.14
CA VAL A 280 4.63 -8.69 -16.13
C VAL A 280 3.80 -9.80 -16.78
N GLN A 281 2.49 -9.63 -16.79
CA GLN A 281 1.57 -10.49 -17.53
C GLN A 281 1.18 -9.83 -18.86
N ILE A 282 1.24 -10.57 -19.96
CA ILE A 282 0.85 -10.14 -21.31
C ILE A 282 -0.05 -11.20 -21.94
N PHE A 283 -0.98 -10.83 -22.81
CA PHE A 283 -1.79 -11.79 -23.55
C PHE A 283 -1.03 -12.38 -24.73
N ARG A 284 -0.57 -11.53 -25.65
CA ARG A 284 -0.05 -11.91 -26.96
C ARG A 284 1.48 -12.12 -26.97
N PRO A 285 2.00 -13.16 -27.64
CA PRO A 285 3.43 -13.43 -27.69
C PRO A 285 4.21 -12.37 -28.46
N GLU A 286 3.60 -11.70 -29.44
CA GLU A 286 4.24 -10.66 -30.25
C GLU A 286 4.73 -9.48 -29.40
N HIS A 287 4.01 -9.19 -28.30
CA HIS A 287 4.31 -8.08 -27.40
C HIS A 287 5.35 -8.41 -26.32
N LYS A 288 5.68 -9.69 -26.13
CA LYS A 288 6.65 -10.18 -25.14
C LYS A 288 8.04 -9.56 -25.32
N LEU A 289 8.44 -9.27 -26.56
CA LEU A 289 9.75 -8.68 -26.87
C LEU A 289 9.94 -7.30 -26.21
N HIS A 290 8.86 -6.50 -26.09
CA HIS A 290 8.93 -5.13 -25.59
C HIS A 290 9.17 -5.04 -24.07
N VAL A 291 8.90 -6.11 -23.34
CA VAL A 291 9.09 -6.20 -21.87
C VAL A 291 10.13 -7.24 -21.48
N LYS A 292 11.01 -7.65 -22.41
CA LYS A 292 12.05 -8.65 -22.13
C LYS A 292 13.05 -8.24 -21.03
N PHE A 293 13.12 -6.94 -20.72
CA PHE A 293 13.94 -6.43 -19.61
C PHE A 293 13.32 -6.69 -18.23
N ALA A 294 12.04 -7.06 -18.15
CA ALA A 294 11.41 -7.47 -16.90
C ALA A 294 11.99 -8.81 -16.45
N GLU A 295 11.97 -9.06 -15.15
CA GLU A 295 12.60 -10.25 -14.57
C GLU A 295 11.84 -11.53 -14.98
N HIS A 296 10.52 -11.46 -14.93
CA HIS A 296 9.66 -12.53 -15.42
C HIS A 296 8.49 -11.99 -16.23
N VAL A 297 8.24 -12.62 -17.38
CA VAL A 297 7.13 -12.28 -18.28
C VAL A 297 6.27 -13.52 -18.52
N VAL A 298 5.00 -13.44 -18.14
CA VAL A 298 4.02 -14.51 -18.34
C VAL A 298 3.13 -14.15 -19.52
N CYS A 299 3.22 -14.93 -20.61
CA CYS A 299 2.36 -14.78 -21.79
C CYS A 299 1.17 -15.74 -21.72
N GLU A 300 -0.03 -15.21 -21.55
CA GLU A 300 -1.24 -16.03 -21.34
C GLU A 300 -1.56 -16.92 -22.55
N ASP A 301 -1.51 -16.39 -23.78
CA ASP A 301 -1.83 -17.19 -24.96
C ASP A 301 -0.79 -18.30 -25.20
N GLU A 302 0.49 -18.04 -24.95
CA GLU A 302 1.56 -19.04 -25.06
C GLU A 302 1.30 -20.23 -24.12
N PHE A 303 1.03 -19.96 -22.84
CA PHE A 303 0.69 -21.00 -21.86
C PHE A 303 -0.62 -21.71 -22.20
N LYS A 304 -1.67 -20.96 -22.54
CA LYS A 304 -2.99 -21.51 -22.85
C LYS A 304 -2.92 -22.47 -24.05
N TYR A 305 -2.28 -22.07 -25.14
CA TYR A 305 -2.18 -22.91 -26.33
C TYR A 305 -1.22 -24.09 -26.12
N ALA A 306 -0.13 -23.92 -25.36
CA ALA A 306 0.76 -25.02 -25.01
C ALA A 306 0.04 -26.10 -24.18
N LEU A 307 -0.75 -25.70 -23.18
CA LEU A 307 -1.54 -26.64 -22.36
C LEU A 307 -2.60 -27.38 -23.18
N LEU A 308 -3.29 -26.68 -24.09
CA LEU A 308 -4.27 -27.30 -24.99
C LEU A 308 -3.61 -28.28 -25.97
N ALA A 309 -2.46 -27.95 -26.53
CA ALA A 309 -1.71 -28.85 -27.40
C ALA A 309 -1.20 -30.09 -26.64
N ASN A 310 -0.72 -29.90 -25.41
CA ASN A 310 -0.30 -31.00 -24.53
C ASN A 310 -1.47 -31.92 -24.18
N ASN A 311 -2.66 -31.37 -23.96
CA ASN A 311 -3.87 -32.18 -23.74
C ASN A 311 -4.23 -33.09 -24.90
N CYS A 312 -3.88 -32.73 -26.15
CA CYS A 312 -4.07 -33.60 -27.30
C CYS A 312 -3.14 -34.82 -27.28
N THR A 313 -1.99 -34.72 -26.62
CA THR A 313 -1.00 -35.81 -26.51
C THR A 313 -1.21 -36.63 -25.24
N CYS A 314 -1.44 -35.94 -24.11
CA CYS A 314 -1.61 -36.53 -22.80
C CYS A 314 -2.92 -36.03 -22.17
N PRO A 315 -3.91 -36.89 -21.93
CA PRO A 315 -5.17 -36.46 -21.33
C PRO A 315 -4.93 -35.89 -19.93
N GLY A 316 -5.52 -34.72 -19.64
CA GLY A 316 -5.44 -34.08 -18.33
C GLY A 316 -4.12 -33.34 -18.04
N ALA A 317 -3.24 -33.12 -19.03
CA ALA A 317 -1.99 -32.37 -18.84
C ALA A 317 -2.21 -30.94 -18.30
N SER A 318 -3.27 -30.26 -18.74
CA SER A 318 -3.66 -28.95 -18.22
C SER A 318 -4.08 -29.00 -16.75
N THR A 319 -4.82 -30.03 -16.37
CA THR A 319 -5.28 -30.23 -14.99
C THR A 319 -4.12 -30.60 -14.07
N LEU A 320 -3.17 -31.39 -14.56
CA LEU A 320 -1.94 -31.70 -13.82
C LEU A 320 -1.09 -30.45 -13.56
N SER A 321 -1.06 -29.52 -14.53
CA SER A 321 -0.29 -28.28 -14.41
C SER A 321 -0.98 -27.26 -13.51
N ASN A 322 -2.31 -27.26 -13.47
CA ASN A 322 -3.13 -26.38 -12.65
C ASN A 322 -3.55 -27.11 -11.36
N GLY A 323 -2.58 -27.43 -10.50
CA GLY A 323 -2.86 -27.95 -9.15
C GLY A 323 -3.29 -26.80 -8.24
N ASP A 324 -4.58 -26.68 -7.95
CA ASP A 324 -5.12 -25.64 -7.08
C ASP A 324 -5.10 -26.11 -5.60
N ALA A 325 -4.54 -25.29 -4.72
CA ALA A 325 -4.54 -25.50 -3.27
C ALA A 325 -5.97 -25.57 -2.67
N CYS A 326 -6.97 -24.96 -3.33
CA CYS A 326 -8.37 -25.07 -2.94
C CYS A 326 -8.89 -26.52 -3.09
N ILE A 327 -8.53 -27.21 -4.17
CA ILE A 327 -8.94 -28.59 -4.45
C ILE A 327 -8.37 -29.54 -3.38
N PHE A 328 -7.18 -29.23 -2.83
CA PHE A 328 -6.58 -30.02 -1.76
C PHE A 328 -7.44 -30.03 -0.48
N ARG A 329 -8.02 -28.88 -0.12
CA ARG A 329 -8.86 -28.73 1.09
C ARG A 329 -10.23 -29.37 0.93
N GLU A 330 -10.86 -29.20 -0.23
CA GLU A 330 -12.19 -29.74 -0.51
C GLU A 330 -12.18 -31.28 -0.59
N GLY A 331 -11.13 -31.87 -1.15
CA GLY A 331 -11.04 -33.32 -1.29
C GLY A 331 -10.98 -34.07 0.04
N GLN A 332 -10.40 -33.50 1.11
CA GLN A 332 -10.30 -34.20 2.41
C GLN A 332 -11.65 -34.41 3.10
N GLN A 333 -12.64 -33.57 2.83
CA GLN A 333 -13.96 -33.65 3.45
C GLN A 333 -14.96 -34.48 2.66
N SER A 334 -14.57 -34.95 1.46
CA SER A 334 -15.47 -35.70 0.60
C SER A 334 -15.71 -37.13 1.09
N PRO A 335 -16.96 -37.65 0.98
CA PRO A 335 -17.24 -39.05 1.25
C PRO A 335 -16.64 -39.98 0.18
N GLU A 336 -16.41 -39.50 -1.04
CA GLU A 336 -15.98 -40.31 -2.17
C GLU A 336 -14.46 -40.53 -2.20
N GLU A 337 -14.04 -41.78 -2.45
CA GLU A 337 -12.63 -42.17 -2.37
C GLU A 337 -11.76 -41.49 -3.43
N TRP A 338 -12.24 -41.42 -4.69
CA TRP A 338 -11.50 -40.78 -5.77
C TRP A 338 -11.30 -39.29 -5.50
N HIS A 339 -12.28 -38.62 -4.88
CA HIS A 339 -12.20 -37.20 -4.55
C HIS A 339 -11.19 -36.95 -3.43
N ARG A 340 -11.13 -37.82 -2.41
CA ARG A 340 -10.08 -37.75 -1.38
C ARG A 340 -8.69 -37.95 -1.96
N LEU A 341 -8.53 -38.93 -2.85
CA LEU A 341 -7.24 -39.20 -3.49
C LEU A 341 -6.84 -38.03 -4.41
N TYR A 342 -7.78 -37.51 -5.20
CA TYR A 342 -7.55 -36.37 -6.08
C TYR A 342 -7.15 -35.13 -5.28
N GLY A 343 -7.87 -34.80 -4.22
CA GLY A 343 -7.51 -33.69 -3.33
C GLY A 343 -6.15 -33.88 -2.68
N LYS A 344 -5.82 -35.09 -2.22
CA LYS A 344 -4.48 -35.35 -1.67
C LYS A 344 -3.37 -35.12 -2.71
N CYS A 345 -3.57 -35.57 -3.93
CA CYS A 345 -2.58 -35.44 -5.01
C CYS A 345 -2.52 -34.03 -5.61
N SER A 346 -3.60 -33.25 -5.54
CA SER A 346 -3.64 -31.88 -6.05
C SER A 346 -2.82 -30.91 -5.21
N GLY A 347 -2.52 -31.26 -3.95
CA GLY A 347 -1.63 -30.48 -3.08
C GLY A 347 -0.14 -30.66 -3.37
N ASN A 348 0.25 -31.43 -4.39
CA ASN A 348 1.64 -31.50 -4.79
C ASN A 348 2.07 -30.20 -5.48
N GLU A 349 3.12 -29.59 -4.96
CA GLU A 349 3.75 -28.39 -5.52
C GLU A 349 5.17 -28.72 -6.01
N ILE A 350 5.71 -27.88 -6.89
CA ILE A 350 7.08 -27.99 -7.39
C ILE A 350 7.99 -27.15 -6.49
N TYR A 351 8.97 -27.81 -5.89
CA TYR A 351 10.01 -27.17 -5.10
C TYR A 351 11.38 -27.37 -5.71
N HIS A 352 12.35 -26.58 -5.25
CA HIS A 352 13.75 -26.75 -5.59
C HIS A 352 14.63 -26.72 -4.34
N ILE A 353 15.72 -27.47 -4.37
CA ILE A 353 16.73 -27.49 -3.30
C ILE A 353 18.10 -27.87 -3.86
N VAL A 354 19.17 -27.37 -3.26
CA VAL A 354 20.54 -27.82 -3.57
C VAL A 354 20.74 -29.24 -3.04
N LEU A 355 21.30 -30.13 -3.85
CA LEU A 355 21.40 -31.54 -3.52
C LEU A 355 22.15 -31.79 -2.20
N GLY A 356 23.28 -31.10 -2.00
CA GLY A 356 24.11 -31.24 -0.80
C GLY A 356 23.42 -30.82 0.49
N ASP A 357 22.46 -29.91 0.41
CA ASP A 357 21.70 -29.40 1.57
C ASP A 357 20.43 -30.24 1.84
N SER A 358 20.02 -31.06 0.87
CA SER A 358 18.82 -31.89 0.97
C SER A 358 19.06 -33.17 1.77
N ARG A 359 18.16 -33.46 2.70
CA ARG A 359 18.06 -34.75 3.39
C ARG A 359 17.42 -35.80 2.50
N PHE A 360 16.59 -35.41 1.54
CA PHE A 360 16.01 -36.32 0.56
C PHE A 360 17.06 -36.82 -0.44
N PHE A 361 17.91 -35.92 -0.94
CA PHE A 361 18.79 -36.22 -2.08
C PHE A 361 20.28 -36.32 -1.76
N GLY A 362 20.73 -35.83 -0.60
CA GLY A 362 22.15 -35.77 -0.26
C GLY A 362 22.88 -37.13 -0.27
N GLU A 363 22.20 -38.22 0.07
CA GLU A 363 22.76 -39.59 0.01
C GLU A 363 23.02 -40.08 -1.44
N TYR A 364 22.47 -39.39 -2.45
CA TYR A 364 22.55 -39.78 -3.86
C TYR A 364 23.58 -38.97 -4.67
N GLU A 365 24.47 -38.23 -4.00
CA GLU A 365 25.64 -37.62 -4.64
C GLU A 365 26.46 -38.69 -5.39
N GLY A 366 26.85 -38.39 -6.64
CA GLY A 366 27.59 -39.32 -7.49
C GLY A 366 26.77 -40.47 -8.06
N LYS A 367 25.46 -40.52 -7.83
CA LYS A 367 24.54 -41.46 -8.48
C LYS A 367 23.88 -40.83 -9.70
N SER A 368 23.28 -41.66 -10.56
CA SER A 368 22.51 -41.16 -11.70
C SER A 368 21.20 -40.53 -11.24
N PHE A 369 20.69 -39.55 -12.00
CA PHE A 369 19.38 -38.93 -11.75
C PHE A 369 18.26 -39.95 -11.63
N THR A 370 18.23 -40.95 -12.52
CA THR A 370 17.23 -42.03 -12.53
C THR A 370 17.28 -42.88 -11.26
N TYR A 371 18.48 -43.12 -10.71
CA TYR A 371 18.66 -43.85 -9.47
C TYR A 371 18.14 -43.04 -8.27
N ALA A 372 18.52 -41.76 -8.20
CA ALA A 372 18.05 -40.85 -7.17
C ALA A 372 16.51 -40.74 -7.17
N SER A 373 15.90 -40.57 -8.34
CA SER A 373 14.44 -40.43 -8.50
C SER A 373 13.67 -41.66 -8.03
N PHE A 374 14.11 -42.88 -8.39
CA PHE A 374 13.48 -44.11 -7.94
C PHE A 374 13.57 -44.28 -6.41
N HIS A 375 14.76 -44.06 -5.85
CA HIS A 375 14.99 -44.27 -4.42
C HIS A 375 14.37 -43.17 -3.55
N SER A 376 14.33 -41.92 -4.01
CA SER A 376 13.64 -40.83 -3.31
C SER A 376 12.13 -41.07 -3.25
N HIS A 377 11.53 -41.50 -4.37
CA HIS A 377 10.11 -41.81 -4.40
C HIS A 377 9.78 -43.01 -3.50
N ARG A 378 10.59 -44.06 -3.52
CA ARG A 378 10.37 -45.25 -2.68
C ARG A 378 10.56 -44.97 -1.18
N LYS A 379 11.53 -44.13 -0.81
CA LYS A 379 11.89 -43.86 0.61
C LYS A 379 11.02 -42.75 1.22
N TYR A 380 10.73 -41.70 0.46
CA TYR A 380 10.06 -40.48 0.95
C TYR A 380 8.75 -40.15 0.25
N GLY A 381 8.41 -40.82 -0.86
CA GLY A 381 7.25 -40.45 -1.68
C GLY A 381 7.47 -39.17 -2.50
N VAL A 382 8.72 -38.74 -2.69
CA VAL A 382 9.08 -37.51 -3.40
C VAL A 382 9.60 -37.81 -4.80
N ALA A 383 9.00 -37.21 -5.82
CA ALA A 383 9.35 -37.43 -7.22
C ALA A 383 10.25 -36.31 -7.77
N LEU A 384 11.40 -36.66 -8.36
CA LEU A 384 12.25 -35.71 -9.07
C LEU A 384 11.69 -35.43 -10.47
N VAL A 385 11.67 -34.15 -10.85
CA VAL A 385 11.19 -33.67 -12.15
C VAL A 385 12.36 -33.26 -13.05
N GLY A 386 13.37 -32.60 -12.48
CA GLY A 386 14.51 -32.10 -13.22
C GLY A 386 15.65 -31.64 -12.33
N VAL A 387 16.71 -31.18 -12.96
CA VAL A 387 17.93 -30.70 -12.28
C VAL A 387 18.51 -29.53 -13.06
N ARG A 388 19.01 -28.52 -12.34
CA ARG A 388 19.86 -27.47 -12.90
C ARG A 388 21.28 -27.70 -12.40
N PRO A 389 22.21 -28.13 -13.28
CA PRO A 389 23.60 -28.29 -12.92
C PRO A 389 24.25 -26.93 -12.61
N ALA A 390 25.15 -26.89 -11.62
CA ALA A 390 25.87 -25.66 -11.27
C ALA A 390 26.94 -25.26 -12.31
N GLU A 391 27.50 -26.25 -13.01
CA GLU A 391 28.57 -26.06 -14.00
C GLU A 391 28.04 -26.32 -15.41
N LEU A 392 27.35 -25.34 -15.98
CA LEU A 392 27.01 -25.32 -17.41
C LEU A 392 27.87 -24.26 -18.13
N PRO A 393 28.16 -24.42 -19.43
CA PRO A 393 28.80 -23.36 -20.22
C PRO A 393 28.00 -22.06 -20.09
N GLU A 394 28.67 -20.89 -20.06
CA GLU A 394 28.06 -19.56 -19.83
C GLU A 394 26.73 -19.31 -20.60
N PHE A 395 26.59 -19.87 -21.80
CA PHE A 395 25.38 -19.72 -22.62
C PHE A 395 24.14 -20.47 -22.09
N TYR A 396 24.32 -21.43 -21.19
CA TYR A 396 23.28 -22.34 -20.67
C TYR A 396 23.16 -22.32 -19.14
N GLU A 397 23.82 -21.41 -18.42
CA GLU A 397 23.87 -21.39 -16.95
C GLU A 397 22.50 -21.47 -16.27
N ASP A 398 21.46 -20.87 -16.86
CA ASP A 398 20.09 -20.88 -16.32
C ASP A 398 19.19 -22.02 -16.85
N THR A 399 19.76 -23.01 -17.54
CA THR A 399 18.94 -24.06 -18.19
C THR A 399 18.58 -25.18 -17.21
N ILE A 400 17.28 -25.42 -17.06
CA ILE A 400 16.75 -26.55 -16.29
C ILE A 400 16.66 -27.78 -17.20
N LEU A 401 17.29 -28.88 -16.80
CA LEU A 401 17.23 -30.16 -17.51
C LEU A 401 16.07 -31.00 -16.94
N LEU A 402 15.03 -31.19 -17.74
CA LEU A 402 13.88 -32.02 -17.37
C LEU A 402 14.19 -33.50 -17.62
N ASN A 403 14.02 -34.32 -16.58
CA ASN A 403 14.23 -35.77 -16.58
C ASN A 403 15.48 -36.23 -17.37
N PRO A 404 16.70 -35.83 -16.96
CA PRO A 404 17.89 -36.28 -17.64
C PRO A 404 18.07 -37.80 -17.48
N GLY A 405 18.60 -38.42 -18.53
CA GLY A 405 18.83 -39.87 -18.54
C GLY A 405 19.91 -40.33 -17.55
N PRO A 406 20.23 -41.64 -17.52
CA PRO A 406 21.18 -42.22 -16.57
C PRO A 406 22.63 -41.71 -16.72
N ARG A 407 22.92 -40.97 -17.80
CA ARG A 407 24.23 -40.34 -18.06
C ARG A 407 24.47 -39.13 -17.17
N HIS A 408 23.42 -38.47 -16.69
CA HIS A 408 23.58 -37.35 -15.78
C HIS A 408 23.83 -37.87 -14.36
N ILE A 409 24.99 -37.52 -13.83
CA ILE A 409 25.41 -37.86 -12.48
C ILE A 409 25.19 -36.64 -11.60
N MET A 410 24.47 -36.85 -10.51
CA MET A 410 24.09 -35.81 -9.57
C MET A 410 25.32 -35.29 -8.81
N LYS A 411 25.54 -33.98 -8.82
CA LYS A 411 26.59 -33.30 -8.05
C LYS A 411 26.02 -32.63 -6.82
N LYS A 412 26.89 -32.33 -5.84
CA LYS A 412 26.51 -31.68 -4.58
C LYS A 412 25.85 -30.32 -4.77
N ASP A 413 26.36 -29.52 -5.70
CA ASP A 413 25.91 -28.14 -5.92
C ASP A 413 24.73 -28.05 -6.92
N ASP A 414 24.27 -29.18 -7.45
CA ASP A 414 23.16 -29.19 -8.40
C ASP A 414 21.84 -28.83 -7.70
N THR A 415 21.04 -27.98 -8.35
CA THR A 415 19.69 -27.65 -7.87
C THR A 415 18.70 -28.69 -8.39
N CYS A 416 18.10 -29.46 -7.48
CA CYS A 416 17.11 -30.50 -7.80
C CYS A 416 15.70 -29.91 -7.76
N TYR A 417 14.90 -30.15 -8.81
CA TYR A 417 13.48 -29.81 -8.86
C TYR A 417 12.65 -31.05 -8.59
N TYR A 418 11.76 -30.99 -7.60
CA TYR A 418 10.97 -32.13 -7.15
C TYR A 418 9.52 -31.74 -6.84
N MET A 419 8.64 -32.73 -6.91
CA MET A 419 7.23 -32.60 -6.51
C MET A 419 7.00 -33.23 -5.15
N SER A 420 6.36 -32.48 -4.26
CA SER A 420 5.99 -32.91 -2.90
C SER A 420 4.77 -32.12 -2.42
N ILE A 421 4.03 -32.66 -1.44
CA ILE A 421 2.91 -31.94 -0.79
C ILE A 421 3.42 -30.82 0.13
N THR A 422 4.62 -31.00 0.69
CA THR A 422 5.23 -29.99 1.57
C THR A 422 6.69 -29.79 1.21
N LYS A 423 7.14 -28.53 1.29
CA LYS A 423 8.56 -28.18 1.15
C LYS A 423 9.38 -28.89 2.23
N GLU A 424 10.51 -29.48 1.85
CA GLU A 424 11.37 -30.28 2.73
C GLU A 424 11.68 -29.62 4.08
N GLU A 425 11.96 -28.32 4.08
CA GLU A 425 12.25 -27.52 5.29
C GLU A 425 11.10 -27.51 6.30
N ASN A 426 9.86 -27.63 5.82
CA ASN A 426 8.64 -27.68 6.62
C ASN A 426 8.21 -29.12 6.95
N SER A 427 8.76 -30.12 6.26
CA SER A 427 8.37 -31.54 6.32
C SER A 427 8.97 -32.32 7.50
N ALA A 428 9.58 -31.66 8.51
CA ALA A 428 10.23 -32.32 9.65
C ALA A 428 9.35 -33.37 10.38
N PHE A 429 8.02 -33.32 10.19
CA PHE A 429 7.06 -34.28 10.69
C PHE A 429 7.11 -35.68 10.04
N VAL A 430 7.42 -35.78 8.74
CA VAL A 430 7.36 -37.06 7.98
C VAL A 430 8.45 -38.05 8.45
N VAL A 431 9.61 -37.53 8.84
CA VAL A 431 10.73 -38.34 9.33
C VAL A 431 10.43 -38.90 10.73
N ASN A 432 9.77 -38.13 11.60
CA ASN A 432 9.44 -38.56 12.96
C ASN A 432 8.32 -39.61 13.02
N GLN A 433 7.33 -39.54 12.11
CA GLN A 433 6.29 -40.58 12.05
C GLN A 433 6.84 -41.93 11.58
N ASN A 434 7.77 -41.95 10.61
CA ASN A 434 8.40 -43.18 10.16
C ASN A 434 9.44 -43.75 11.14
N GLN A 435 10.01 -42.93 12.03
CA GLN A 435 10.86 -43.42 13.11
C GLN A 435 10.06 -44.02 14.28
N ASN A 436 8.84 -43.52 14.54
CA ASN A 436 7.97 -44.05 15.60
C ASN A 436 7.09 -45.24 15.18
N SER A 437 6.93 -45.52 13.88
CA SER A 437 6.17 -46.68 13.37
C SER A 437 7.04 -47.92 13.08
N GLY A 438 8.33 -47.89 13.42
CA GLY A 438 9.27 -48.99 13.21
C GLY A 438 9.30 -50.01 14.34
N LEU A 439 8.16 -50.64 14.68
CA LEU A 439 8.14 -51.87 15.50
C LEU A 439 6.76 -52.54 15.46
N GLU A 440 6.36 -53.07 14.30
CA GLU A 440 5.48 -54.24 14.25
C GLU A 440 5.59 -54.90 12.86
N PRO A 441 5.98 -56.18 12.75
CA PRO A 441 6.00 -56.87 11.47
C PRO A 441 4.56 -57.09 11.00
N ALA A 442 4.21 -56.51 9.85
CA ALA A 442 2.96 -56.76 9.17
C ALA A 442 2.83 -58.26 8.88
N LYS A 443 1.85 -58.91 9.53
CA LYS A 443 1.43 -60.27 9.21
C LYS A 443 0.83 -60.27 7.81
N GLU A 444 1.36 -61.14 6.96
CA GLU A 444 0.66 -61.61 5.77
C GLU A 444 -0.71 -62.15 6.19
N GLY A 445 -1.75 -61.58 5.60
CA GLY A 445 -3.12 -62.07 5.69
C GLY A 445 -3.72 -62.05 4.31
N GLU A 446 -3.76 -63.21 3.68
CA GLU A 446 -4.77 -63.57 2.68
C GLU A 446 -6.16 -63.10 3.15
N TYR A 447 -6.97 -62.54 2.26
CA TYR A 447 -8.28 -63.11 1.90
C TYR A 447 -8.91 -62.31 0.75
N CYS A 448 -9.34 -63.06 -0.26
CA CYS A 448 -10.21 -62.67 -1.37
C CYS A 448 -11.52 -62.00 -0.89
N MET A 449 -11.94 -60.93 -1.57
CA MET A 449 -13.07 -60.92 -2.51
C MET A 449 -13.17 -59.58 -3.24
#